data_AF-A0A8H4VFY2-F1
#
_entry.id   AF-A0A8H4VFY2-F1
#
_cell.length_a   1.000
_cell.length_b   1.000
_cell.length_c   1.000
_cell.angle_alpha   90.00
_cell.angle_beta   90.00
_cell.angle_gamma   90.00
#
_symmetry.space_group_name_H-M   'P 1'
#
loop_
_entity.id
_entity.type
_entity.pdbx_description
1 polymer ?
#
loop_
_entity_poly.entity_id
_entity_poly.type
_entity_poly.pdbx_seq_one_letter_code
_entity_poly.pdbx_strand_id
1 'polypeptide(L)'
;MLVCWVLVLPIAVMLSLAGSRFTLLSQYWFLGLNALGLVFGIIYNAQTPDLYPNNAHGKIGWIITMVASAQVLMTLAGWAGGLWRQGYLPLSSETLFTRHFFSDCSHSDSQQLPNDFHEAPAKTPYQPPYSSAPDHNDYDALLTNNPDDHIGQDRFDGTAHSSAPLPSSSDKLWRCCAIISKVIDRIILPFGFVAIASGLATFGRLFEGNEIFSGLAHWIKGGVFFWLGLFTLGRWTGSFGDLGWAWNLPPNTSQRTWQPSAEWVESALIFFYGSTNIFLEHLGSWGGVWSSQDLEHIAVTVLFIGGGLCGILIESATVRRLLNITVSKTVCRSRPDDGEEAERGHLVAPSYEVSLNPLPTLIILLLGVIMSAHHQTSGMAVQIHRQWGLLLAGASFARCMTYILIFLRPPRSILPSRPPTELLTAFGLITGGIVFMASSSDTVQSMDYYNLDSIHSV
;
A
#
# COMPACT_ATOMS: atom_id res chain seq x y z
N MET A 1 17.57 4.98 -19.63
CA MET A 1 16.68 5.38 -18.50
C MET A 1 15.50 4.45 -18.28
N LEU A 2 14.57 4.27 -19.23
CA LEU A 2 13.33 3.49 -19.01
C LEU A 2 13.54 2.12 -18.35
N VAL A 3 14.41 1.26 -18.88
CA VAL A 3 14.72 -0.06 -18.28
C VAL A 3 15.15 0.06 -16.80
N CYS A 4 15.99 1.05 -16.47
CA CYS A 4 16.49 1.26 -15.13
C CYS A 4 15.38 1.68 -14.15
N TRP A 5 14.55 2.64 -14.55
CA TRP A 5 13.54 3.27 -13.67
C TRP A 5 12.19 2.53 -13.64
N VAL A 6 11.82 1.83 -14.72
CA VAL A 6 10.54 1.10 -14.85
C VAL A 6 10.68 -0.37 -14.48
N LEU A 7 11.82 -1.01 -14.73
CA LEU A 7 12.00 -2.46 -14.50
C LEU A 7 12.93 -2.74 -13.32
N VAL A 8 14.14 -2.16 -13.30
CA VAL A 8 15.14 -2.50 -12.27
C VAL A 8 14.83 -1.86 -10.92
N LEU A 9 14.40 -0.59 -10.89
CA LEU A 9 14.09 0.11 -9.63
C LEU A 9 12.94 -0.53 -8.83
N PRO A 10 11.78 -0.90 -9.40
CA PRO A 10 10.72 -1.56 -8.63
C PRO A 10 11.17 -2.90 -8.02
N ILE A 11 12.00 -3.66 -8.75
CA ILE A 11 12.59 -4.91 -8.23
C ILE A 11 13.54 -4.60 -7.07
N ALA A 12 14.40 -3.59 -7.18
CA ALA A 12 15.32 -3.20 -6.12
C ALA A 12 14.61 -2.70 -4.86
N VAL A 13 13.56 -1.89 -5.01
CA VAL A 13 12.69 -1.42 -3.92
C VAL A 13 11.95 -2.59 -3.26
N MET A 14 11.37 -3.51 -4.05
CA MET A 14 10.72 -4.71 -3.53
C MET A 14 11.68 -5.57 -2.71
N LEU A 15 12.90 -5.80 -3.20
CA LEU A 15 13.93 -6.55 -2.48
C LEU A 15 14.37 -5.83 -1.19
N SER A 16 14.52 -4.51 -1.22
CA SER A 16 14.84 -3.66 -0.06
C SER A 16 13.77 -3.76 1.03
N LEU A 17 12.50 -3.57 0.66
CA LEU A 17 11.36 -3.66 1.57
C LEU A 17 11.19 -5.06 2.16
N ALA A 18 11.52 -6.11 1.39
CA ALA A 18 11.52 -7.50 1.84
C ALA A 18 12.79 -7.91 2.62
N GLY A 19 13.74 -7.01 2.88
CA GLY A 19 14.98 -7.31 3.61
C GLY A 19 15.91 -8.31 2.91
N SER A 20 15.76 -8.49 1.59
CA SER A 20 16.42 -9.57 0.85
C SER A 20 17.93 -9.39 0.74
N ARG A 21 18.70 -10.48 0.83
CA ARG A 21 20.15 -10.49 0.57
C ARG A 21 20.54 -9.96 -0.82
N PHE A 22 19.62 -9.98 -1.79
CA PHE A 22 19.85 -9.50 -3.15
C PHE A 22 19.65 -7.99 -3.32
N THR A 23 19.24 -7.27 -2.26
CA THR A 23 19.01 -5.82 -2.28
C THR A 23 20.22 -5.06 -2.82
N LEU A 24 21.41 -5.24 -2.21
CA LEU A 24 22.63 -4.56 -2.64
C LEU A 24 22.97 -4.84 -4.12
N LEU A 25 22.85 -6.10 -4.55
CA LEU A 25 23.11 -6.48 -5.95
C LEU A 25 22.17 -5.74 -6.92
N SER A 26 20.88 -5.70 -6.61
CA SER A 26 19.89 -4.99 -7.44
C SER A 26 20.10 -3.46 -7.43
N GLN A 27 20.51 -2.90 -6.29
CA GLN A 27 20.86 -1.48 -6.14
C GLN A 27 22.12 -1.10 -6.94
N TYR A 28 23.14 -1.95 -6.99
CA TYR A 28 24.32 -1.73 -7.83
C TYR A 28 23.99 -1.79 -9.32
N TRP A 29 23.18 -2.76 -9.76
CA TRP A 29 22.69 -2.82 -11.14
C TRP A 29 21.88 -1.57 -11.53
N PHE A 30 21.00 -1.12 -10.64
CA PHE A 30 20.27 0.13 -10.81
C PHE A 30 21.24 1.33 -10.94
N LEU A 31 22.21 1.47 -10.03
CA LEU A 31 23.14 2.61 -10.05
C LEU A 31 23.99 2.64 -11.34
N GLY A 32 24.49 1.47 -11.79
CA GLY A 32 25.25 1.34 -13.03
C GLY A 32 24.43 1.69 -14.28
N LEU A 33 23.19 1.19 -14.38
CA LEU A 33 22.28 1.50 -15.49
C LEU A 33 21.81 2.96 -15.47
N ASN A 34 21.63 3.56 -14.29
CA ASN A 34 21.32 4.98 -14.16
C ASN A 34 22.51 5.84 -14.59
N ALA A 35 23.73 5.53 -14.14
CA ALA A 35 24.95 6.23 -14.55
C ALA A 35 25.17 6.17 -16.07
N LEU A 36 25.01 4.99 -16.69
CA LEU A 36 25.07 4.84 -18.15
C LEU A 36 23.99 5.69 -18.86
N GLY A 37 22.78 5.72 -18.30
CA GLY A 37 21.70 6.58 -18.80
C GLY A 37 22.01 8.07 -18.69
N LEU A 38 22.67 8.52 -17.62
CA LEU A 38 23.10 9.92 -17.46
C LEU A 38 24.18 10.30 -18.46
N VAL A 39 25.16 9.43 -18.73
CA VAL A 39 26.19 9.66 -19.75
C VAL A 39 25.54 9.88 -21.12
N PHE A 40 24.60 9.02 -21.54
CA PHE A 40 23.87 9.22 -22.78
C PHE A 40 23.02 10.49 -22.78
N GLY A 41 22.36 10.84 -21.67
CA GLY A 41 21.59 12.08 -21.55
C GLY A 41 22.44 13.35 -21.64
N ILE A 42 23.65 13.34 -21.06
CA ILE A 42 24.61 14.45 -21.16
C ILE A 42 25.13 14.60 -22.60
N ILE A 43 25.46 13.48 -23.26
CA ILE A 43 25.89 13.48 -24.67
C ILE A 43 24.78 14.01 -25.58
N TYR A 44 23.54 13.55 -25.37
CA TYR A 44 22.35 14.03 -26.11
C TYR A 44 22.18 15.54 -25.95
N ASN A 45 22.12 16.04 -24.71
CA ASN A 45 21.96 17.48 -24.43
C ASN A 45 23.10 18.35 -24.98
N ALA A 46 24.31 17.80 -25.15
CA ALA A 46 25.44 18.50 -25.77
C ALA A 46 25.39 18.50 -27.31
N GLN A 47 24.59 17.62 -27.93
CA GLN A 47 24.47 17.46 -29.38
C GLN A 47 23.16 18.02 -29.95
N THR A 48 22.11 18.18 -29.12
CA THR A 48 20.81 18.73 -29.53
C THR A 48 20.63 20.19 -29.07
N PRO A 49 19.93 21.04 -29.84
CA PRO A 49 19.56 22.37 -29.38
C PRO A 49 18.64 22.30 -28.14
N ASP A 50 18.79 23.25 -27.22
CA ASP A 50 17.90 23.36 -26.05
C ASP A 50 16.54 23.95 -26.46
N LEU A 51 15.55 23.07 -26.62
CA LEU A 51 14.17 23.43 -26.94
C LEU A 51 13.38 23.89 -25.69
N TYR A 52 13.84 23.56 -24.48
CA TYR A 52 13.14 23.86 -23.23
C TYR A 52 14.08 24.57 -22.24
N PRO A 53 14.40 25.86 -22.47
CA PRO A 53 15.28 26.61 -21.61
C PRO A 53 14.77 26.60 -20.16
N ASN A 54 15.67 26.33 -19.21
CA ASN A 54 15.37 26.20 -17.78
C ASN A 54 14.41 25.07 -17.35
N ASN A 55 14.18 24.06 -18.20
CA ASN A 55 13.29 22.93 -17.90
C ASN A 55 13.49 22.30 -16.51
N ALA A 56 12.39 21.81 -15.94
CA ALA A 56 12.41 21.14 -14.64
C ALA A 56 13.04 19.74 -14.72
N HIS A 57 12.99 19.06 -15.88
CA HIS A 57 13.43 17.68 -16.03
C HIS A 57 14.89 17.49 -15.60
N GLY A 58 15.82 18.31 -16.11
CA GLY A 58 17.24 18.21 -15.74
C GLY A 58 17.50 18.39 -14.23
N LYS A 59 16.80 19.34 -13.60
CA LYS A 59 16.89 19.60 -12.15
C LYS A 59 16.36 18.40 -11.34
N ILE A 60 15.20 17.88 -11.73
CA ILE A 60 14.56 16.70 -11.14
C ILE A 60 15.46 15.46 -11.27
N GLY A 61 16.03 15.21 -12.46
CA GLY A 61 16.92 14.08 -12.72
C GLY A 61 18.19 14.07 -11.86
N TRP A 62 18.80 15.24 -11.63
CA TRP A 62 19.93 15.37 -10.71
C TRP A 62 19.54 15.11 -9.26
N ILE A 63 18.46 15.72 -8.75
CA ILE A 63 17.98 15.52 -7.39
C ILE A 63 17.69 14.03 -7.14
N ILE A 64 16.97 13.40 -8.07
CA ILE A 64 16.59 11.98 -7.99
C ILE A 64 17.81 11.05 -8.03
N THR A 65 18.78 11.33 -8.90
CA THR A 65 20.05 10.60 -8.93
C THR A 65 20.80 10.69 -7.60
N MET A 66 20.84 11.89 -6.99
CA MET A 66 21.52 12.09 -5.70
C MET A 66 20.79 11.37 -4.56
N VAL A 67 19.45 11.44 -4.51
CA VAL A 67 18.64 10.72 -3.51
C VAL A 67 18.84 9.21 -3.63
N ALA A 68 18.75 8.65 -4.84
CA ALA A 68 18.95 7.22 -5.04
C ALA A 68 20.39 6.78 -4.73
N SER A 69 21.40 7.58 -5.11
CA SER A 69 22.81 7.29 -4.77
C SER A 69 23.04 7.31 -3.25
N ALA A 70 22.49 8.31 -2.55
CA ALA A 70 22.55 8.39 -1.10
C ALA A 70 21.85 7.21 -0.42
N GLN A 71 20.74 6.72 -0.98
CA GLN A 71 20.03 5.54 -0.48
C GLN A 71 20.87 4.26 -0.60
N VAL A 72 21.53 4.03 -1.74
CA VAL A 72 22.45 2.89 -1.92
C VAL A 72 23.63 2.99 -0.94
N LEU A 73 24.19 4.19 -0.76
CA LEU A 73 25.25 4.43 0.23
C LEU A 73 24.80 4.17 1.68
N MET A 74 23.59 4.58 2.07
CA MET A 74 23.02 4.26 3.39
C MET A 74 22.81 2.75 3.58
N THR A 75 22.34 2.05 2.54
CA THR A 75 22.14 0.59 2.56
C THR A 75 23.48 -0.14 2.73
N LEU A 76 24.50 0.27 1.97
CA LEU A 76 25.87 -0.24 2.07
C LEU A 76 26.50 0.04 3.44
N ALA A 77 26.34 1.26 3.96
CA ALA A 77 26.88 1.65 5.26
C ALA A 77 26.18 0.88 6.41
N GLY A 78 24.88 0.60 6.29
CA GLY A 78 24.15 -0.27 7.23
C GLY A 78 24.67 -1.72 7.20
N TRP A 79 24.96 -2.27 6.02
CA TRP A 79 25.55 -3.60 5.87
C TRP A 79 26.98 -3.67 6.46
N ALA A 80 27.84 -2.71 6.12
CA ALA A 80 29.20 -2.62 6.66
C ALA A 80 29.21 -2.37 8.18
N GLY A 81 28.31 -1.52 8.68
CA GLY A 81 28.12 -1.29 10.12
C GLY A 81 27.58 -2.51 10.85
N GLY A 82 26.76 -3.33 10.20
CA GLY A 82 26.31 -4.63 10.69
C GLY A 82 27.47 -5.63 10.84
N LEU A 83 28.34 -5.73 9.83
CA LEU A 83 29.57 -6.52 9.88
C LEU A 83 30.54 -6.04 10.97
N TRP A 84 30.67 -4.73 11.17
CA TRP A 84 31.48 -4.16 12.26
C TRP A 84 30.88 -4.42 13.65
N ARG A 85 29.54 -4.38 13.79
CA ARG A 85 28.87 -4.74 15.06
C ARG A 85 28.80 -6.25 15.30
N GLN A 86 29.05 -7.10 14.30
CA GLN A 86 29.06 -8.58 14.44
C GLN A 86 30.20 -9.15 15.30
N GLY A 87 31.05 -8.31 15.91
CA GLY A 87 31.81 -8.71 17.11
C GLY A 87 30.89 -9.00 18.33
N TYR A 88 29.65 -8.51 18.33
CA TYR A 88 28.61 -8.78 19.32
C TYR A 88 27.24 -8.93 18.64
N LEU A 89 26.86 -10.18 18.32
CA LEU A 89 25.50 -10.53 17.92
C LEU A 89 24.50 -10.18 19.06
N PRO A 90 23.28 -9.76 18.70
CA PRO A 90 22.23 -10.78 18.59
C PRO A 90 21.40 -10.74 17.30
N LEU A 91 20.78 -11.90 17.05
CA LEU A 91 19.74 -12.26 16.08
C LEU A 91 18.94 -11.14 15.40
N SER A 92 18.68 -11.36 14.10
CA SER A 92 17.67 -10.66 13.30
C SER A 92 16.30 -10.65 14.00
N SER A 93 15.56 -9.55 13.86
CA SER A 93 14.18 -9.42 14.34
C SER A 93 13.22 -10.43 13.70
N GLU A 94 13.54 -11.00 12.54
CA GLU A 94 12.76 -12.10 11.95
C GLU A 94 12.78 -13.35 12.83
N THR A 95 13.94 -13.75 13.36
CA THR A 95 14.04 -14.91 14.26
C THR A 95 13.26 -14.74 15.56
N LEU A 96 12.90 -13.51 15.97
CA LEU A 96 12.02 -13.28 17.11
C LEU A 96 10.54 -13.42 16.70
N PHE A 97 10.16 -12.93 15.52
CA PHE A 97 8.80 -13.09 14.99
C PHE A 97 8.48 -14.55 14.67
N THR A 98 9.38 -15.26 13.98
CA THR A 98 9.23 -16.70 13.69
C THR A 98 9.20 -17.53 14.97
N ARG A 99 10.00 -17.19 15.99
CA ARG A 99 10.00 -17.91 17.27
C ARG A 99 8.73 -17.64 18.09
N HIS A 100 8.12 -16.46 18.01
CA HIS A 100 6.80 -16.23 18.59
C HIS A 100 5.72 -17.04 17.85
N PHE A 101 5.70 -17.00 16.51
CA PHE A 101 4.72 -17.72 15.69
C PHE A 101 4.74 -19.24 15.92
N PHE A 102 5.91 -19.86 16.06
CA PHE A 102 6.03 -21.28 16.39
C PHE A 102 5.84 -21.58 17.89
N SER A 103 6.09 -20.62 18.79
CA SER A 103 5.84 -20.80 20.23
C SER A 103 4.35 -20.76 20.56
N ASP A 104 3.56 -19.89 19.93
CA ASP A 104 2.12 -19.79 20.17
C ASP A 104 1.36 -21.02 19.64
N CYS A 105 1.85 -21.67 18.58
CA CYS A 105 1.35 -22.98 18.12
C CYS A 105 1.77 -24.17 19.03
N SER A 106 2.56 -23.96 20.07
CA SER A 106 3.00 -25.01 21.00
C SER A 106 2.36 -24.94 22.40
N HIS A 107 1.45 -23.99 22.63
CA HIS A 107 0.80 -23.76 23.92
C HIS A 107 -0.73 -23.83 23.89
N SER A 108 -1.27 -24.74 23.08
CA SER A 108 -2.71 -25.03 23.03
C SER A 108 -3.00 -26.53 23.17
N ASP A 109 -2.54 -27.15 24.25
CA ASP A 109 -3.03 -28.47 24.69
C ASP A 109 -2.81 -28.69 26.20
N SER A 110 -3.80 -28.31 27.02
CA SER A 110 -4.29 -29.08 28.18
C SER A 110 -5.26 -28.26 29.05
N GLN A 111 -6.33 -28.93 29.52
CA GLN A 111 -7.28 -28.50 30.58
C GLN A 111 -8.26 -27.37 30.18
N GLN A 112 -9.56 -27.42 30.47
CA GLN A 112 -10.40 -28.34 31.27
C GLN A 112 -11.70 -28.68 30.52
N LEU A 113 -12.15 -29.94 30.61
CA LEU A 113 -13.51 -30.35 30.23
C LEU A 113 -14.38 -30.43 31.50
N PRO A 114 -15.54 -29.74 31.58
CA PRO A 114 -16.46 -29.92 32.70
C PRO A 114 -17.13 -31.31 32.65
N ASN A 115 -17.02 -32.07 33.73
CA ASN A 115 -17.86 -33.24 33.95
C ASN A 115 -19.29 -32.79 34.25
N ASP A 116 -20.27 -33.41 33.58
CA ASP A 116 -21.45 -34.01 34.22
C ASP A 116 -22.34 -34.69 33.14
N PHE A 117 -22.60 -35.99 33.29
CA PHE A 117 -23.92 -36.64 33.29
C PHE A 117 -23.80 -38.18 33.36
N HIS A 118 -24.89 -38.83 33.79
CA HIS A 118 -24.94 -40.19 34.37
C HIS A 118 -24.92 -41.40 33.41
N GLU A 119 -24.49 -42.57 33.97
CA GLU A 119 -24.94 -43.98 33.77
C GLU A 119 -25.49 -44.45 32.38
N ALA A 120 -25.16 -45.63 31.84
CA ALA A 120 -25.01 -46.96 32.46
C ALA A 120 -24.17 -47.95 31.56
N PRO A 121 -23.92 -49.24 31.95
CA PRO A 121 -22.71 -49.99 31.52
C PRO A 121 -22.91 -51.11 30.47
N ALA A 122 -21.81 -51.64 29.89
CA ALA A 122 -21.43 -53.07 29.96
C ALA A 122 -20.19 -53.52 29.11
N LYS A 123 -19.28 -54.28 29.77
CA LYS A 123 -18.49 -55.46 29.28
C LYS A 123 -17.29 -55.29 28.31
N THR A 124 -16.11 -55.46 28.92
CA THR A 124 -14.82 -56.01 28.45
C THR A 124 -14.89 -57.45 27.87
N PRO A 125 -13.77 -58.09 27.43
CA PRO A 125 -12.58 -57.60 26.70
C PRO A 125 -12.17 -58.55 25.53
N TYR A 126 -11.27 -58.14 24.61
CA TYR A 126 -10.45 -59.13 23.85
C TYR A 126 -9.13 -58.57 23.27
N GLN A 127 -8.03 -59.21 23.66
CA GLN A 127 -6.71 -59.33 22.99
C GLN A 127 -6.35 -60.82 23.13
N PRO A 128 -5.64 -61.49 22.19
CA PRO A 128 -4.17 -61.40 22.09
C PRO A 128 -3.63 -61.76 20.66
N PRO A 129 -2.48 -62.44 20.40
CA PRO A 129 -1.07 -62.12 20.72
C PRO A 129 -0.06 -62.20 19.52
N TYR A 130 1.08 -61.52 19.69
CA TYR A 130 2.49 -61.90 19.33
C TYR A 130 2.92 -62.39 17.92
N SER A 131 3.87 -61.64 17.34
CA SER A 131 5.16 -62.05 16.72
C SER A 131 5.96 -60.80 16.30
N SER A 132 7.29 -60.71 16.27
CA SER A 132 8.40 -61.55 16.77
C SER A 132 9.70 -60.67 16.91
N ALA A 133 10.92 -61.24 16.96
CA ALA A 133 12.22 -60.54 17.09
C ALA A 133 13.31 -61.24 16.21
N PRO A 134 14.64 -60.86 16.18
CA PRO A 134 15.39 -59.83 16.94
C PRO A 134 16.45 -59.02 16.10
N ASP A 135 17.54 -58.57 16.77
CA ASP A 135 18.81 -57.93 16.32
C ASP A 135 18.81 -56.41 16.05
N HIS A 136 19.81 -55.61 16.50
CA HIS A 136 20.96 -55.83 17.41
C HIS A 136 21.53 -54.46 17.91
N ASN A 137 22.02 -54.36 19.16
CA ASN A 137 23.04 -53.42 19.71
C ASN A 137 22.79 -51.88 19.62
N ASP A 138 23.25 -50.98 20.50
CA ASP A 138 23.83 -50.92 21.87
C ASP A 138 23.24 -49.60 22.48
N TYR A 139 23.14 -49.32 23.79
CA TYR A 139 24.17 -49.17 24.82
C TYR A 139 23.53 -49.13 26.23
N ASP A 140 24.35 -49.29 27.27
CA ASP A 140 23.93 -49.59 28.65
C ASP A 140 23.19 -48.48 29.44
N ALA A 141 22.15 -48.94 30.15
CA ALA A 141 22.02 -48.98 31.62
C ALA A 141 23.20 -48.43 32.48
N LEU A 142 23.04 -48.00 33.75
CA LEU A 142 21.87 -47.80 34.62
C LEU A 142 22.23 -46.89 35.81
N LEU A 143 21.18 -46.45 36.50
CA LEU A 143 21.12 -45.74 37.79
C LEU A 143 22.04 -46.26 38.92
N THR A 144 22.61 -45.32 39.70
CA THR A 144 22.82 -45.37 41.18
C THR A 144 23.30 -43.98 41.64
N ASN A 145 23.12 -43.43 42.85
CA ASN A 145 22.21 -43.55 43.99
C ASN A 145 22.75 -42.57 45.08
N ASN A 146 21.97 -41.53 45.41
CA ASN A 146 21.83 -41.01 46.79
C ASN A 146 23.04 -40.30 47.48
N PRO A 147 22.95 -39.77 48.74
CA PRO A 147 22.76 -38.33 48.97
C PRO A 147 23.71 -37.70 50.04
N ASP A 148 23.25 -36.62 50.68
CA ASP A 148 23.75 -35.93 51.88
C ASP A 148 24.92 -34.93 51.71
N ASP A 149 24.66 -33.63 51.99
CA ASP A 149 25.04 -33.03 53.28
C ASP A 149 24.40 -31.64 53.53
N HIS A 150 24.36 -31.18 54.79
CA HIS A 150 23.67 -29.95 55.23
C HIS A 150 24.59 -28.75 55.57
N ILE A 151 23.95 -27.59 55.78
CA ILE A 151 24.39 -26.39 56.54
C ILE A 151 25.27 -25.34 55.83
N GLY A 152 24.65 -24.19 55.57
CA GLY A 152 25.19 -22.85 55.87
C GLY A 152 26.18 -22.22 54.89
N GLN A 153 25.84 -21.03 54.38
CA GLN A 153 26.15 -19.76 55.07
C GLN A 153 25.82 -18.57 54.16
N ASP A 154 25.26 -17.50 54.71
CA ASP A 154 24.94 -16.28 53.97
C ASP A 154 26.18 -15.70 53.25
N ARG A 155 26.06 -15.48 51.93
CA ARG A 155 26.90 -14.50 51.26
C ARG A 155 26.10 -13.63 50.30
N PHE A 156 25.99 -12.39 50.75
CA PHE A 156 25.44 -11.24 50.05
C PHE A 156 26.35 -10.91 48.85
N ASP A 157 25.93 -11.27 47.63
CA ASP A 157 26.48 -10.70 46.40
C ASP A 157 25.37 -9.92 45.69
N GLY A 158 25.61 -8.62 45.54
CA GLY A 158 24.60 -7.67 45.11
C GLY A 158 24.19 -7.91 43.65
N THR A 159 22.90 -8.07 43.42
CA THR A 159 22.28 -7.98 42.10
C THR A 159 22.45 -6.55 41.56
N ALA A 160 23.57 -6.32 40.88
CA ALA A 160 23.75 -5.16 40.04
C ALA A 160 22.68 -5.21 38.95
N HIS A 161 21.62 -4.41 39.11
CA HIS A 161 20.67 -4.14 38.05
C HIS A 161 21.45 -3.55 36.86
N SER A 162 21.72 -4.39 35.87
CA SER A 162 22.34 -3.97 34.61
C SER A 162 21.36 -3.09 33.86
N SER A 163 21.41 -1.79 34.14
CA SER A 163 20.67 -0.78 33.41
C SER A 163 21.03 -0.89 31.93
N ALA A 164 19.99 -1.01 31.08
CA ALA A 164 20.20 -1.10 29.64
C ALA A 164 21.02 0.12 29.18
N PRO A 165 22.09 -0.05 28.36
CA PRO A 165 22.93 1.05 27.96
C PRO A 165 22.11 2.18 27.32
N LEU A 166 22.28 3.40 27.82
CA LEU A 166 21.67 4.60 27.23
C LEU A 166 22.06 4.68 25.75
N PRO A 167 21.09 4.81 24.81
CA PRO A 167 21.38 4.76 23.40
C PRO A 167 22.32 5.90 23.00
N SER A 168 23.46 5.53 22.44
CA SER A 168 24.49 6.46 21.97
C SER A 168 23.90 7.46 20.97
N SER A 169 24.50 8.65 20.88
CA SER A 169 24.21 9.60 19.80
C SER A 169 24.34 8.95 18.41
N SER A 170 25.23 7.98 18.24
CA SER A 170 25.34 7.19 17.01
C SER A 170 24.15 6.24 16.78
N ASP A 171 23.59 5.62 17.82
CA ASP A 171 22.40 4.76 17.69
C ASP A 171 21.15 5.56 17.30
N LYS A 172 21.03 6.78 17.83
CA LYS A 172 19.95 7.72 17.45
C LYS A 172 20.07 8.13 15.97
N LEU A 173 21.29 8.40 15.51
CA LEU A 173 21.57 8.72 14.10
C LEU A 173 21.23 7.54 13.19
N TRP A 174 21.67 6.32 13.52
CA TRP A 174 21.37 5.12 12.73
C TRP A 174 19.86 4.83 12.64
N ARG A 175 19.11 5.02 13.73
CA ARG A 175 17.63 4.92 13.72
C ARG A 175 17.01 5.96 12.78
N CYS A 176 17.50 7.19 12.78
CA CYS A 176 17.06 8.23 11.85
C CYS A 176 17.33 7.86 10.38
N CYS A 177 18.56 7.44 10.05
CA CYS A 177 18.92 6.99 8.70
C CYS A 177 18.09 5.80 8.23
N ALA A 178 17.78 4.85 9.11
CA ALA A 178 16.91 3.71 8.80
C ALA A 178 15.46 4.12 8.53
N ILE A 179 14.92 5.10 9.28
CA ILE A 179 13.59 5.66 9.02
C ILE A 179 13.58 6.40 7.68
N ILE A 180 14.57 7.26 7.43
CA ILE A 180 14.71 8.01 6.17
C ILE A 180 14.80 7.05 4.98
N SER A 181 15.60 5.99 5.06
CA SER A 181 15.74 4.99 3.99
C SER A 181 14.39 4.31 3.68
N LYS A 182 13.62 3.92 4.70
CA LYS A 182 12.27 3.34 4.55
C LYS A 182 11.24 4.33 3.97
N VAL A 183 11.43 5.64 4.18
CA VAL A 183 10.61 6.67 3.54
C VAL A 183 11.01 6.81 2.07
N ILE A 184 12.30 6.89 1.76
CA ILE A 184 12.82 6.99 0.38
C ILE A 184 12.35 5.78 -0.46
N ASP A 185 12.49 4.54 0.03
CA ASP A 185 12.01 3.33 -0.66
C ASP A 185 10.54 3.42 -1.11
N ARG A 186 9.69 4.12 -0.36
CA ARG A 186 8.26 4.26 -0.66
C ARG A 186 7.94 5.41 -1.61
N ILE A 187 8.73 6.49 -1.61
CA ILE A 187 8.49 7.67 -2.46
C ILE A 187 9.31 7.67 -3.75
N ILE A 188 10.37 6.86 -3.85
CA ILE A 188 11.27 6.86 -5.01
C ILE A 188 10.57 6.40 -6.30
N LEU A 189 9.56 5.53 -6.20
CA LEU A 189 8.78 5.06 -7.36
C LEU A 189 7.89 6.17 -7.97
N PRO A 190 7.00 6.86 -7.23
CA PRO A 190 6.25 7.99 -7.78
C PRO A 190 7.16 9.15 -8.20
N PHE A 191 8.28 9.38 -7.50
CA PHE A 191 9.22 10.43 -7.90
C PHE A 191 9.98 10.06 -9.20
N GLY A 192 10.33 8.77 -9.37
CA GLY A 192 10.85 8.22 -10.62
C GLY A 192 9.86 8.30 -11.79
N PHE A 193 8.56 8.14 -11.54
CA PHE A 193 7.52 8.39 -12.55
C PHE A 193 7.49 9.86 -12.99
N VAL A 194 7.63 10.83 -12.07
CA VAL A 194 7.76 12.25 -12.44
C VAL A 194 9.02 12.51 -13.28
N ALA A 195 10.12 11.82 -13.00
CA ALA A 195 11.34 11.89 -13.81
C ALA A 195 11.13 11.34 -15.24
N ILE A 196 10.53 10.16 -15.36
CA ILE A 196 10.20 9.55 -16.66
C ILE A 196 9.22 10.42 -17.43
N ALA A 197 8.18 10.93 -16.77
CA ALA A 197 7.16 11.77 -17.39
C ALA A 197 7.76 13.08 -17.93
N SER A 198 8.45 13.85 -17.08
CA SER A 198 9.15 15.07 -17.53
C SER A 198 10.21 14.80 -18.60
N GLY A 199 10.85 13.62 -18.59
CA GLY A 199 11.77 13.18 -19.61
C GLY A 199 11.09 12.84 -20.93
N LEU A 200 9.93 12.17 -20.91
CA LEU A 200 9.16 11.84 -22.10
C LEU A 200 8.57 13.11 -22.75
N ALA A 201 8.12 14.08 -21.95
CA ALA A 201 7.66 15.37 -22.45
C ALA A 201 8.79 16.16 -23.14
N THR A 202 9.95 16.30 -22.49
CA THR A 202 11.10 17.04 -23.05
C THR A 202 11.77 16.33 -24.23
N PHE A 203 11.84 14.98 -24.22
CA PHE A 203 12.37 14.20 -25.33
C PHE A 203 11.40 14.11 -26.52
N GLY A 204 10.11 13.92 -26.25
CA GLY A 204 9.06 13.82 -27.27
C GLY A 204 8.60 15.16 -27.84
N ARG A 205 9.17 16.28 -27.37
CA ARG A 205 8.81 17.65 -27.75
C ARG A 205 7.30 17.95 -27.54
N LEU A 206 6.78 17.52 -26.39
CA LEU A 206 5.40 17.77 -25.97
C LEU A 206 5.33 19.03 -25.11
N PHE A 207 4.19 19.72 -25.11
CA PHE A 207 3.86 20.79 -24.18
C PHE A 207 4.66 22.09 -24.39
N GLU A 208 4.84 22.48 -25.65
CA GLU A 208 5.44 23.77 -26.01
C GLU A 208 4.42 24.92 -25.89
N GLY A 209 4.86 26.07 -25.38
CA GLY A 209 4.01 27.26 -25.25
C GLY A 209 2.82 27.04 -24.30
N ASN A 210 1.61 27.36 -24.77
CA ASN A 210 0.38 27.28 -23.97
C ASN A 210 -0.13 25.84 -23.78
N GLU A 211 0.31 24.89 -24.61
CA GLU A 211 -0.12 23.49 -24.53
C GLU A 211 0.36 22.80 -23.24
N ILE A 212 1.30 23.42 -22.52
CA ILE A 212 1.68 23.02 -21.16
C ILE A 212 0.53 22.98 -20.17
N PHE A 213 -0.49 23.83 -20.29
CA PHE A 213 -1.65 23.78 -19.41
C PHE A 213 -2.50 22.54 -19.69
N SER A 214 -2.69 22.19 -20.97
CA SER A 214 -3.38 20.97 -21.39
C SER A 214 -2.59 19.72 -20.98
N GLY A 215 -1.28 19.71 -21.24
CA GLY A 215 -0.37 18.63 -20.87
C GLY A 215 -0.33 18.35 -19.36
N LEU A 216 -0.12 19.38 -18.55
CA LEU A 216 -0.12 19.27 -17.08
C LEU A 216 -1.47 18.76 -16.57
N ALA A 217 -2.59 19.29 -17.08
CA ALA A 217 -3.92 18.82 -16.68
C ALA A 217 -4.07 17.31 -16.96
N HIS A 218 -3.80 16.85 -18.19
CA HIS A 218 -3.95 15.45 -18.58
C HIS A 218 -2.97 14.52 -17.86
N TRP A 219 -1.70 14.93 -17.70
CA TRP A 219 -0.67 14.06 -17.13
C TRP A 219 -0.72 13.97 -15.61
N ILE A 220 -1.14 15.04 -14.92
CA ILE A 220 -1.40 14.98 -13.48
C ILE A 220 -2.69 14.21 -13.23
N LYS A 221 -3.80 14.55 -13.92
CA LYS A 221 -5.12 13.89 -13.74
C LYS A 221 -5.03 12.39 -14.07
N GLY A 222 -4.50 12.02 -15.24
CA GLY A 222 -4.28 10.63 -15.65
C GLY A 222 -3.25 9.88 -14.78
N GLY A 223 -2.17 10.57 -14.38
CA GLY A 223 -1.15 10.02 -13.48
C GLY A 223 -1.70 9.63 -12.10
N VAL A 224 -2.63 10.41 -11.54
CA VAL A 224 -3.33 10.07 -10.29
C VAL A 224 -4.12 8.77 -10.44
N PHE A 225 -4.87 8.57 -11.52
CA PHE A 225 -5.60 7.32 -11.76
C PHE A 225 -4.69 6.13 -12.00
N PHE A 226 -3.58 6.32 -12.73
CA PHE A 226 -2.55 5.30 -12.90
C PHE A 226 -1.96 4.83 -11.55
N TRP A 227 -1.59 5.78 -10.67
CA TRP A 227 -1.06 5.47 -9.35
C TRP A 227 -2.12 4.88 -8.40
N LEU A 228 -3.38 5.33 -8.48
CA LEU A 228 -4.49 4.70 -7.75
C LEU A 228 -4.69 3.25 -8.18
N GLY A 229 -4.60 2.96 -9.49
CA GLY A 229 -4.69 1.60 -10.02
C GLY A 229 -3.53 0.70 -9.59
N LEU A 230 -2.29 1.22 -9.57
CA LEU A 230 -1.14 0.51 -8.98
C LEU A 230 -1.30 0.27 -7.48
N PHE A 231 -1.87 1.23 -6.74
CA PHE A 231 -2.19 1.07 -5.31
C PHE A 231 -3.26 -0.01 -5.10
N THR A 232 -4.31 -0.04 -5.91
CA THR A 232 -5.34 -1.10 -5.92
C THR A 232 -4.73 -2.47 -6.24
N LEU A 233 -3.83 -2.56 -7.21
CA LEU A 233 -3.07 -3.79 -7.51
C LEU A 233 -2.18 -4.21 -6.33
N GLY A 234 -1.56 -3.25 -5.65
CA GLY A 234 -0.81 -3.44 -4.42
C GLY A 234 -1.69 -4.04 -3.31
N ARG A 235 -2.87 -3.47 -3.05
CA ARG A 235 -3.86 -4.00 -2.10
C ARG A 235 -4.25 -5.44 -2.46
N TRP A 236 -4.54 -5.73 -3.74
CA TRP A 236 -4.89 -7.08 -4.20
C TRP A 236 -3.76 -8.11 -4.03
N THR A 237 -2.51 -7.75 -4.31
CA THR A 237 -1.37 -8.66 -4.12
C THR A 237 -1.11 -8.98 -2.64
N GLY A 238 -1.48 -8.08 -1.73
CA GLY A 238 -1.36 -8.23 -0.27
C GLY A 238 -0.62 -7.09 0.42
N SER A 239 -0.21 -6.05 -0.31
CA SER A 239 0.43 -4.87 0.27
C SER A 239 -0.52 -4.16 1.24
N PHE A 240 0.04 -3.63 2.33
CA PHE A 240 -0.72 -2.96 3.41
C PHE A 240 -1.68 -3.88 4.20
N GLY A 241 -1.48 -5.22 4.16
CA GLY A 241 -2.20 -6.18 5.01
C GLY A 241 -2.09 -5.86 6.51
N ASP A 242 -0.96 -5.34 6.97
CA ASP A 242 -0.72 -4.89 8.36
C ASP A 242 -1.66 -3.75 8.83
N LEU A 243 -2.39 -3.13 7.90
CA LEU A 243 -3.37 -2.06 8.14
C LEU A 243 -4.82 -2.51 7.85
N GLY A 244 -5.04 -3.78 7.49
CA GLY A 244 -6.34 -4.29 7.02
C GLY A 244 -6.71 -3.87 5.59
N TRP A 245 -5.84 -3.11 4.90
CA TRP A 245 -6.16 -2.50 3.60
C TRP A 245 -6.22 -3.53 2.45
N ALA A 246 -5.63 -4.72 2.62
CA ALA A 246 -5.63 -5.79 1.61
C ALA A 246 -6.88 -6.69 1.67
N TRP A 247 -8.03 -6.11 2.07
CA TRP A 247 -9.31 -6.80 2.30
C TRP A 247 -9.19 -7.92 3.35
N ASN A 248 -8.54 -7.62 4.46
CA ASN A 248 -8.24 -8.54 5.55
C ASN A 248 -8.55 -7.89 6.90
N LEU A 249 -8.70 -8.70 7.94
CA LEU A 249 -8.79 -8.20 9.30
C LEU A 249 -7.42 -7.64 9.73
N PRO A 250 -7.35 -6.44 10.32
CA PRO A 250 -6.09 -5.90 10.82
C PRO A 250 -5.56 -6.78 11.97
N PRO A 251 -4.26 -7.10 12.02
CA PRO A 251 -3.70 -7.93 13.08
C PRO A 251 -3.83 -7.20 14.44
N ASN A 252 -4.47 -7.86 15.41
CA ASN A 252 -4.76 -7.29 16.72
C ASN A 252 -3.45 -6.93 17.45
N THR A 253 -3.12 -5.64 17.45
CA THR A 253 -1.90 -5.09 18.05
C THR A 253 -2.30 -4.12 19.14
N SER A 254 -2.13 -4.54 20.40
CA SER A 254 -2.60 -3.84 21.63
C SER A 254 -2.07 -2.41 21.85
N GLN A 255 -1.20 -1.90 20.97
CA GLN A 255 -0.52 -0.61 21.11
C GLN A 255 -0.94 0.46 20.07
N ARG A 256 -1.87 0.17 19.14
CA ARG A 256 -2.29 1.14 18.11
C ARG A 256 -3.66 1.75 18.38
N THR A 257 -3.68 3.04 18.71
CA THR A 257 -4.90 3.80 19.06
C THR A 257 -5.67 4.38 17.87
N TRP A 258 -5.03 4.55 16.70
CA TRP A 258 -5.68 5.03 15.48
C TRP A 258 -5.10 4.34 14.24
N GLN A 259 -5.98 3.86 13.37
CA GLN A 259 -5.67 3.30 12.06
C GLN A 259 -6.73 3.80 11.07
N PRO A 260 -6.38 4.62 10.06
CA PRO A 260 -7.34 5.04 9.04
C PRO A 260 -7.66 3.86 8.11
N SER A 261 -8.93 3.72 7.74
CA SER A 261 -9.33 2.84 6.65
C SER A 261 -8.77 3.35 5.32
N ALA A 262 -8.55 2.46 4.35
CA ALA A 262 -8.05 2.87 3.04
C ALA A 262 -9.07 3.76 2.31
N GLU A 263 -10.36 3.55 2.56
CA GLU A 263 -11.48 4.29 1.99
C GLU A 263 -11.60 5.68 2.63
N TRP A 264 -11.17 5.87 3.89
CA TRP A 264 -10.96 7.19 4.48
C TRP A 264 -9.81 7.93 3.76
N VAL A 265 -8.71 7.24 3.48
CA VAL A 265 -7.56 7.83 2.75
C VAL A 265 -7.95 8.20 1.32
N GLU A 266 -8.66 7.32 0.60
CA GLU A 266 -9.19 7.58 -0.75
C GLU A 266 -10.18 8.76 -0.72
N SER A 267 -11.07 8.86 0.28
CA SER A 267 -11.97 10.01 0.47
C SER A 267 -11.20 11.32 0.75
N ALA A 268 -10.16 11.26 1.59
CA ALA A 268 -9.32 12.40 1.94
C ALA A 268 -8.48 12.90 0.74
N LEU A 269 -7.98 11.99 -0.09
CA LEU A 269 -7.28 12.34 -1.34
C LEU A 269 -8.23 12.99 -2.34
N ILE A 270 -9.45 12.48 -2.50
CA ILE A 270 -10.48 13.08 -3.37
C ILE A 270 -10.86 14.50 -2.88
N PHE A 271 -11.05 14.68 -1.57
CA PHE A 271 -11.33 16.00 -0.97
C PHE A 271 -10.19 16.99 -1.17
N PHE A 272 -8.95 16.56 -0.91
CA PHE A 272 -7.75 17.39 -1.07
C PHE A 272 -7.52 17.77 -2.54
N TYR A 273 -7.68 16.81 -3.45
CA TYR A 273 -7.60 17.03 -4.89
C TYR A 273 -8.67 18.03 -5.36
N GLY A 274 -9.95 17.85 -4.98
CA GLY A 274 -11.02 18.78 -5.34
C GLY A 274 -10.75 20.20 -4.83
N SER A 275 -10.32 20.30 -3.57
CA SER A 275 -10.04 21.56 -2.87
C SER A 275 -8.83 22.32 -3.44
N THR A 276 -7.89 21.62 -4.10
CA THR A 276 -6.75 22.26 -4.78
C THR A 276 -7.06 22.53 -6.26
N ASN A 277 -7.68 21.60 -6.96
CA ASN A 277 -7.95 21.71 -8.40
C ASN A 277 -9.00 22.76 -8.77
N ILE A 278 -9.92 23.13 -7.85
CA ILE A 278 -10.90 24.21 -8.09
C ILE A 278 -10.25 25.57 -8.44
N PHE A 279 -9.01 25.81 -7.98
CA PHE A 279 -8.24 27.01 -8.31
C PHE A 279 -7.40 26.89 -9.59
N LEU A 280 -7.21 25.67 -10.10
CA LEU A 280 -6.34 25.39 -11.25
C LEU A 280 -7.10 25.44 -12.59
N GLU A 281 -8.42 25.30 -12.54
CA GLU A 281 -9.23 24.98 -13.72
C GLU A 281 -9.42 26.15 -14.71
N HIS A 282 -9.15 27.39 -14.29
CA HIS A 282 -9.15 28.60 -15.14
C HIS A 282 -7.73 29.16 -15.36
N LEU A 283 -6.66 28.36 -15.13
CA LEU A 283 -5.28 28.80 -15.36
C LEU A 283 -4.95 29.00 -16.85
N GLY A 284 -5.52 28.17 -17.73
CA GLY A 284 -5.26 28.24 -19.19
C GLY A 284 -5.83 29.50 -19.86
N SER A 285 -6.77 30.19 -19.20
CA SER A 285 -7.48 31.36 -19.69
C SER A 285 -7.49 32.51 -18.67
N TRP A 286 -6.49 32.56 -17.77
CA TRP A 286 -6.47 33.44 -16.60
C TRP A 286 -6.77 34.93 -16.91
N GLY A 287 -7.90 35.43 -16.38
CA GLY A 287 -8.36 36.81 -16.60
C GLY A 287 -9.19 37.00 -17.87
N GLY A 288 -9.48 35.92 -18.60
CA GLY A 288 -10.37 35.88 -19.75
C GLY A 288 -11.84 35.64 -19.37
N VAL A 289 -12.63 35.27 -20.38
CA VAL A 289 -14.05 34.92 -20.21
C VAL A 289 -14.16 33.44 -19.84
N TRP A 290 -14.99 33.13 -18.85
CA TRP A 290 -15.33 31.76 -18.46
C TRP A 290 -16.00 31.00 -19.60
N SER A 291 -15.43 29.86 -19.98
CA SER A 291 -16.03 28.97 -20.97
C SER A 291 -17.08 28.04 -20.35
N SER A 292 -17.92 27.39 -21.18
CA SER A 292 -18.82 26.33 -20.69
C SER A 292 -18.04 25.14 -20.13
N GLN A 293 -16.89 24.82 -20.73
CA GLN A 293 -15.99 23.76 -20.27
C GLN A 293 -15.41 24.07 -18.89
N ASP A 294 -15.03 25.33 -18.64
CA ASP A 294 -14.52 25.77 -17.33
C ASP A 294 -15.58 25.54 -16.23
N LEU A 295 -16.85 25.80 -16.55
CA LEU A 295 -17.98 25.59 -15.63
C LEU A 295 -18.29 24.10 -15.40
N GLU A 296 -18.22 23.27 -16.44
CA GLU A 296 -18.35 21.81 -16.33
C GLU A 296 -17.24 21.22 -15.45
N HIS A 297 -15.99 21.63 -15.69
CA HIS A 297 -14.86 21.19 -14.87
C HIS A 297 -14.97 21.71 -13.42
N ILE A 298 -15.42 22.94 -13.18
CA ILE A 298 -15.72 23.42 -11.82
C ILE A 298 -16.78 22.54 -11.14
N ALA A 299 -17.86 22.19 -11.83
CA ALA A 299 -18.89 21.30 -11.27
C ALA A 299 -18.31 19.93 -10.84
N VAL A 300 -17.35 19.39 -11.60
CA VAL A 300 -16.58 18.20 -11.22
C VAL A 300 -15.72 18.44 -9.98
N THR A 301 -15.05 19.59 -9.84
CA THR A 301 -14.28 19.89 -8.60
C THR A 301 -15.18 20.03 -7.36
N VAL A 302 -16.37 20.61 -7.50
CA VAL A 302 -17.37 20.68 -6.42
C VAL A 302 -17.88 19.29 -6.03
N LEU A 303 -18.11 18.40 -7.00
CA LEU A 303 -18.43 16.99 -6.75
C LEU A 303 -17.33 16.29 -5.94
N PHE A 304 -16.06 16.55 -6.24
CA PHE A 304 -14.91 15.99 -5.50
C PHE A 304 -14.83 16.53 -4.07
N ILE A 305 -15.01 17.85 -3.86
CA ILE A 305 -15.02 18.46 -2.53
C ILE A 305 -16.17 17.88 -1.68
N GLY A 306 -17.40 17.91 -2.20
CA GLY A 306 -18.58 17.43 -1.47
C GLY A 306 -18.52 15.93 -1.21
N GLY A 307 -18.24 15.12 -2.24
CA GLY A 307 -18.18 13.68 -2.13
C GLY A 307 -17.04 13.19 -1.24
N GLY A 308 -15.84 13.78 -1.37
CA GLY A 308 -14.70 13.46 -0.52
C GLY A 308 -14.95 13.80 0.95
N LEU A 309 -15.53 14.98 1.23
CA LEU A 309 -15.91 15.37 2.58
C LEU A 309 -16.95 14.41 3.19
N CYS A 310 -18.00 14.06 2.44
CA CYS A 310 -18.98 13.06 2.87
C CYS A 310 -18.33 11.69 3.14
N GLY A 311 -17.34 11.29 2.35
CA GLY A 311 -16.60 10.04 2.56
C GLY A 311 -15.80 10.03 3.86
N ILE A 312 -15.09 11.13 4.16
CA ILE A 312 -14.39 11.34 5.44
C ILE A 312 -15.36 11.28 6.62
N LEU A 313 -16.56 11.88 6.49
CA LEU A 313 -17.58 11.91 7.53
C LEU A 313 -18.18 10.52 7.81
N ILE A 314 -18.45 9.71 6.77
CA ILE A 314 -18.95 8.33 6.92
C ILE A 314 -17.93 7.43 7.63
N GLU A 315 -16.64 7.66 7.41
CA GLU A 315 -15.54 6.93 8.07
C GLU A 315 -15.21 7.48 9.48
N SER A 316 -15.77 8.61 9.89
CA SER A 316 -15.49 9.20 11.19
C SER A 316 -16.13 8.42 12.35
N ALA A 317 -15.30 7.89 13.25
CA ALA A 317 -15.75 7.22 14.47
C ALA A 317 -16.67 8.09 15.36
N THR A 318 -16.48 9.42 15.34
CA THR A 318 -17.35 10.37 16.07
C THR A 318 -18.74 10.43 15.43
N VAL A 319 -18.83 10.52 14.11
CA VAL A 319 -20.12 10.55 13.38
C VAL A 319 -20.85 9.22 13.54
N ARG A 320 -20.14 8.09 13.38
CA ARG A 320 -20.68 6.74 13.64
C ARG A 320 -21.22 6.60 15.07
N ARG A 321 -20.47 7.08 16.07
CA ARG A 321 -20.93 7.09 17.47
C ARG A 321 -22.21 7.91 17.62
N LEU A 322 -22.26 9.12 17.07
CA LEU A 322 -23.44 10.00 17.16
C LEU A 322 -24.69 9.37 16.53
N LEU A 323 -24.57 8.74 15.36
CA LEU A 323 -25.67 8.03 14.70
C LEU A 323 -26.17 6.83 15.54
N ASN A 324 -25.24 6.08 16.14
CA ASN A 324 -25.56 4.88 16.92
C ASN A 324 -26.03 5.15 18.36
N ILE A 325 -25.99 6.40 18.85
CA ILE A 325 -26.43 6.77 20.22
C ILE A 325 -27.87 6.32 20.51
N THR A 326 -28.79 6.47 19.55
CA THR A 326 -30.22 6.14 19.74
C THR A 326 -30.43 4.63 19.91
N VAL A 327 -29.73 3.82 19.12
CA VAL A 327 -29.78 2.36 19.20
C VAL A 327 -29.12 1.88 20.50
N SER A 328 -27.93 2.39 20.82
CA SER A 328 -27.19 2.03 22.04
C SER A 328 -28.00 2.33 23.30
N LYS A 329 -28.64 3.50 23.38
CA LYS A 329 -29.53 3.88 24.49
C LYS A 329 -30.77 3.00 24.62
N THR A 330 -31.21 2.37 23.53
CA THR A 330 -32.37 1.46 23.53
C THR A 330 -31.95 0.08 24.03
N VAL A 331 -30.83 -0.45 23.54
CA VAL A 331 -30.26 -1.73 24.03
C VAL A 331 -29.95 -1.65 25.53
N CYS A 332 -29.25 -0.60 26.00
CA CYS A 332 -28.94 -0.40 27.42
C CYS A 332 -30.18 -0.20 28.33
N ARG A 333 -31.36 0.10 27.77
CA ARG A 333 -32.61 0.21 28.54
C ARG A 333 -33.37 -1.09 28.68
N SER A 334 -33.01 -2.12 27.91
CA SER A 334 -33.82 -3.34 27.75
C SER A 334 -33.29 -4.56 28.49
N ARG A 335 -32.19 -4.45 29.25
CA ARG A 335 -31.54 -5.60 29.91
C ARG A 335 -31.01 -5.25 31.30
N PRO A 336 -31.29 -6.06 32.34
CA PRO A 336 -30.65 -5.93 33.65
C PRO A 336 -29.26 -6.59 33.67
N ASP A 337 -28.29 -5.83 34.17
CA ASP A 337 -27.01 -6.10 34.88
C ASP A 337 -26.21 -7.43 34.77
N ASP A 338 -26.49 -8.33 33.82
CA ASP A 338 -25.76 -9.60 33.66
C ASP A 338 -24.75 -9.56 32.49
N GLY A 339 -23.47 -9.24 32.79
CA GLY A 339 -22.30 -9.62 31.97
C GLY A 339 -21.87 -8.67 30.84
N GLU A 340 -21.49 -7.42 31.15
CA GLU A 340 -21.20 -6.37 30.15
C GLU A 340 -20.03 -6.64 29.16
N GLU A 341 -19.04 -7.48 29.51
CA GLU A 341 -17.80 -7.59 28.71
C GLU A 341 -17.88 -8.61 27.56
N ALA A 342 -18.57 -9.74 27.75
CA ALA A 342 -18.65 -10.81 26.76
C ALA A 342 -19.54 -10.47 25.55
N GLU A 343 -20.67 -9.78 25.77
CA GLU A 343 -21.63 -9.47 24.69
C GLU A 343 -21.24 -8.27 23.82
N ARG A 344 -20.31 -7.41 24.25
CA ARG A 344 -19.83 -6.30 23.39
C ARG A 344 -19.21 -6.80 22.08
N GLY A 345 -18.60 -7.98 22.07
CA GLY A 345 -18.11 -8.64 20.85
C GLY A 345 -19.22 -9.16 19.93
N HIS A 346 -20.37 -9.55 20.49
CA HIS A 346 -21.52 -10.07 19.71
C HIS A 346 -22.39 -8.97 19.09
N LEU A 347 -22.38 -7.75 19.64
CA LEU A 347 -23.17 -6.63 19.13
C LEU A 347 -22.49 -5.86 17.98
N VAL A 348 -21.19 -6.07 17.77
CA VAL A 348 -20.47 -5.54 16.59
C VAL A 348 -20.67 -6.52 15.45
N ALA A 349 -21.55 -6.19 14.50
CA ALA A 349 -21.69 -7.01 13.29
C ALA A 349 -20.34 -7.08 12.54
N PRO A 350 -19.91 -8.25 12.03
CA PRO A 350 -18.59 -8.42 11.41
C PRO A 350 -18.35 -7.51 10.20
N SER A 351 -19.41 -7.00 9.58
CA SER A 351 -19.36 -5.97 8.53
C SER A 351 -18.80 -4.61 8.99
N TYR A 352 -18.61 -4.38 10.30
CA TYR A 352 -17.97 -3.16 10.83
C TYR A 352 -16.45 -3.26 10.97
N GLU A 353 -15.86 -4.45 10.85
CA GLU A 353 -14.42 -4.66 11.00
C GLU A 353 -13.61 -4.20 9.78
N VAL A 354 -14.26 -4.10 8.61
CA VAL A 354 -13.69 -3.60 7.35
C VAL A 354 -14.57 -2.49 6.79
N SER A 355 -13.95 -1.39 6.36
CA SER A 355 -14.67 -0.28 5.73
C SER A 355 -15.24 -0.67 4.37
N LEU A 356 -16.50 -0.32 4.12
CA LEU A 356 -17.22 -0.50 2.87
C LEU A 356 -17.84 0.82 2.38
N ASN A 357 -17.10 1.92 2.53
CA ASN A 357 -17.58 3.24 2.09
C ASN A 357 -17.62 3.33 0.56
N PRO A 358 -18.81 3.50 -0.06
CA PRO A 358 -18.94 3.51 -1.52
C PRO A 358 -18.58 4.85 -2.15
N LEU A 359 -18.39 5.93 -1.37
CA LEU A 359 -18.28 7.29 -1.93
C LEU A 359 -17.04 7.52 -2.81
N PRO A 360 -15.82 7.07 -2.48
CA PRO A 360 -14.69 7.19 -3.41
C PRO A 360 -14.98 6.56 -4.77
N THR A 361 -15.53 5.35 -4.76
CA THR A 361 -15.93 4.60 -5.95
C THR A 361 -17.04 5.30 -6.74
N LEU A 362 -18.04 5.86 -6.05
CA LEU A 362 -19.15 6.58 -6.68
C LEU A 362 -18.67 7.86 -7.39
N ILE A 363 -17.72 8.59 -6.80
CA ILE A 363 -17.18 9.82 -7.38
C ILE A 363 -16.39 9.52 -8.65
N ILE A 364 -15.58 8.44 -8.66
CA ILE A 364 -14.83 8.01 -9.85
C ILE A 364 -15.78 7.45 -10.92
N LEU A 365 -16.86 6.74 -10.52
CA LEU A 365 -17.92 6.30 -11.45
C LEU A 365 -18.59 7.48 -12.14
N LEU A 366 -19.02 8.49 -11.37
CA LEU A 366 -19.67 9.69 -11.89
C LEU A 366 -18.71 10.49 -12.79
N LEU A 367 -17.45 10.65 -12.39
CA LEU A 367 -16.42 11.26 -13.25
C LEU A 367 -16.31 10.52 -14.59
N GLY A 368 -16.16 9.19 -14.56
CA GLY A 368 -16.03 8.38 -15.77
C GLY A 368 -17.22 8.54 -16.71
N VAL A 369 -18.45 8.54 -16.17
CA VAL A 369 -19.67 8.76 -16.93
C VAL A 369 -19.72 10.18 -17.53
N ILE A 370 -19.53 11.23 -16.73
CA ILE A 370 -19.58 12.62 -17.18
C ILE A 370 -18.52 12.86 -18.27
N MET A 371 -17.27 12.44 -18.03
CA MET A 371 -16.17 12.63 -18.97
C MET A 371 -16.33 11.80 -20.25
N SER A 372 -16.99 10.62 -20.18
CA SER A 372 -17.28 9.82 -21.38
C SER A 372 -18.34 10.44 -22.31
N ALA A 373 -19.07 11.45 -21.81
CA ALA A 373 -20.07 12.24 -22.54
C ALA A 373 -19.61 13.69 -22.79
N HIS A 374 -18.41 14.07 -22.36
CA HIS A 374 -17.89 15.43 -22.50
C HIS A 374 -17.54 15.74 -23.96
N HIS A 375 -18.05 16.85 -24.48
CA HIS A 375 -17.77 17.30 -25.85
C HIS A 375 -16.33 17.84 -25.97
N GLN A 376 -15.65 17.55 -27.07
CA GLN A 376 -14.30 18.03 -27.35
C GLN A 376 -14.25 18.68 -28.74
N THR A 377 -13.17 19.40 -29.03
CA THR A 377 -13.00 20.18 -30.27
C THR A 377 -12.75 19.32 -31.51
N SER A 378 -12.08 18.16 -31.39
CA SER A 378 -11.89 17.20 -32.48
C SER A 378 -12.64 15.88 -32.24
N GLY A 379 -13.00 15.19 -33.32
CA GLY A 379 -13.72 13.91 -33.25
C GLY A 379 -12.90 12.82 -32.55
N MET A 380 -11.59 12.79 -32.79
CA MET A 380 -10.64 11.92 -32.08
C MET A 380 -10.62 12.23 -30.58
N ALA A 381 -10.54 13.50 -30.19
CA ALA A 381 -10.55 13.90 -28.79
C ALA A 381 -11.79 13.39 -28.06
N VAL A 382 -12.98 13.44 -28.69
CA VAL A 382 -14.23 12.86 -28.16
C VAL A 382 -14.13 11.34 -27.99
N GLN A 383 -13.59 10.62 -28.99
CA GLN A 383 -13.46 9.16 -28.93
C GLN A 383 -12.52 8.71 -27.81
N ILE A 384 -11.36 9.37 -27.66
CA ILE A 384 -10.39 9.06 -26.60
C ILE A 384 -10.97 9.41 -25.21
N HIS A 385 -11.68 10.54 -25.08
CA HIS A 385 -12.38 10.90 -23.83
C HIS A 385 -13.46 9.87 -23.44
N ARG A 386 -14.24 9.42 -24.43
CA ARG A 386 -15.18 8.31 -24.25
C ARG A 386 -14.48 7.05 -23.77
N GLN A 387 -13.34 6.69 -24.36
CA GLN A 387 -12.59 5.49 -24.00
C GLN A 387 -12.07 5.53 -22.56
N TRP A 388 -11.35 6.57 -22.14
CA TRP A 388 -10.83 6.63 -20.76
C TRP A 388 -11.94 6.83 -19.73
N GLY A 389 -12.99 7.61 -20.05
CA GLY A 389 -14.15 7.77 -19.17
C GLY A 389 -14.86 6.45 -18.89
N LEU A 390 -15.09 5.64 -19.93
CA LEU A 390 -15.65 4.30 -19.79
C LEU A 390 -14.73 3.33 -19.01
N LEU A 391 -13.41 3.43 -19.15
CA LEU A 391 -12.46 2.62 -18.36
C LEU A 391 -12.52 2.96 -16.87
N LEU A 392 -12.58 4.24 -16.49
CA LEU A 392 -12.74 4.66 -15.09
C LEU A 392 -14.11 4.28 -14.51
N ALA A 393 -15.18 4.41 -15.32
CA ALA A 393 -16.51 3.97 -14.93
C ALA A 393 -16.57 2.44 -14.72
N GLY A 394 -15.99 1.66 -15.64
CA GLY A 394 -15.88 0.21 -15.55
C GLY A 394 -15.05 -0.27 -14.35
N ALA A 395 -13.93 0.39 -14.06
CA ALA A 395 -13.12 0.12 -12.88
C ALA A 395 -13.92 0.33 -11.57
N SER A 396 -14.70 1.41 -11.53
CA SER A 396 -15.54 1.77 -10.39
C SER A 396 -16.73 0.80 -10.23
N PHE A 397 -17.31 0.34 -11.33
CA PHE A 397 -18.32 -0.73 -11.31
C PHE A 397 -17.73 -2.04 -10.75
N ALA A 398 -16.54 -2.45 -11.19
CA ALA A 398 -15.86 -3.62 -10.65
C ALA A 398 -15.53 -3.48 -9.14
N ARG A 399 -15.18 -2.27 -8.69
CA ARG A 399 -14.94 -1.96 -7.27
C ARG A 399 -16.22 -2.05 -6.44
N CYS A 400 -17.36 -1.62 -7.00
CA CYS A 400 -18.68 -1.83 -6.41
C CYS A 400 -19.00 -3.34 -6.26
N MET A 401 -18.67 -4.15 -7.27
CA MET A 401 -18.78 -5.62 -7.14
C MET A 401 -17.86 -6.17 -6.05
N THR A 402 -16.65 -5.63 -5.86
CA THR A 402 -15.79 -5.98 -4.71
C THR A 402 -16.48 -5.71 -3.38
N TYR A 403 -17.09 -4.53 -3.19
CA TYR A 403 -17.86 -4.25 -1.97
C TYR A 403 -19.03 -5.21 -1.76
N ILE A 404 -19.77 -5.55 -2.82
CA ILE A 404 -20.88 -6.53 -2.73
C ILE A 404 -20.36 -7.92 -2.32
N LEU A 405 -19.26 -8.39 -2.91
CA LEU A 405 -18.66 -9.69 -2.58
C LEU A 405 -18.17 -9.72 -1.12
N ILE A 406 -17.51 -8.66 -0.64
CA ILE A 406 -17.05 -8.55 0.74
C ILE A 406 -18.23 -8.40 1.71
N PHE A 407 -19.31 -7.71 1.33
CA PHE A 407 -20.52 -7.63 2.15
C PHE A 407 -21.22 -8.99 2.29
N LEU A 408 -21.30 -9.76 1.20
CA LEU A 408 -21.89 -11.11 1.20
C LEU A 408 -21.01 -12.15 1.90
N ARG A 409 -19.68 -11.99 1.88
CA ARG A 409 -18.71 -12.85 2.58
C ARG A 409 -17.61 -11.99 3.21
N PRO A 410 -17.82 -11.47 4.44
CA PRO A 410 -16.81 -10.65 5.11
C PRO A 410 -15.53 -11.46 5.40
N PRO A 411 -14.35 -10.83 5.35
CA PRO A 411 -13.09 -11.48 5.64
C PRO A 411 -13.04 -11.96 7.08
N ARG A 412 -12.61 -13.20 7.29
CA ARG A 412 -12.44 -13.83 8.62
C ARG A 412 -10.97 -14.09 8.97
N SER A 413 -10.05 -13.61 8.15
CA SER A 413 -8.62 -13.89 8.24
C SER A 413 -7.82 -12.60 8.25
N ILE A 414 -6.67 -12.65 8.91
CA ILE A 414 -5.62 -11.63 8.81
C ILE A 414 -4.91 -11.66 7.45
N LEU A 415 -5.10 -12.71 6.65
CA LEU A 415 -4.51 -12.84 5.32
C LEU A 415 -5.37 -12.12 4.25
N PRO A 416 -4.76 -11.54 3.19
CA PRO A 416 -5.47 -10.86 2.10
C PRO A 416 -6.52 -11.73 1.40
N SER A 417 -7.75 -11.21 1.25
CA SER A 417 -8.87 -11.98 0.65
C SER A 417 -8.89 -11.99 -0.90
N ARG A 418 -8.01 -11.22 -1.55
CA ARG A 418 -7.77 -11.18 -3.01
C ARG A 418 -9.02 -11.26 -3.92
N PRO A 419 -10.07 -10.43 -3.72
CA PRO A 419 -11.27 -10.47 -4.55
C PRO A 419 -10.94 -10.25 -6.04
N PRO A 420 -11.45 -11.07 -6.98
CA PRO A 420 -11.03 -11.03 -8.39
C PRO A 420 -11.48 -9.76 -9.12
N THR A 421 -12.58 -9.14 -8.69
CA THR A 421 -13.10 -7.88 -9.24
C THR A 421 -12.18 -6.69 -8.98
N GLU A 422 -11.39 -6.72 -7.91
CA GLU A 422 -10.39 -5.71 -7.57
C GLU A 422 -9.26 -5.65 -8.61
N LEU A 423 -8.91 -6.80 -9.23
CA LEU A 423 -7.93 -6.84 -10.32
C LEU A 423 -8.45 -6.13 -11.57
N LEU A 424 -9.77 -6.21 -11.85
CA LEU A 424 -10.42 -5.47 -12.92
C LEU A 424 -10.48 -3.97 -12.62
N THR A 425 -10.70 -3.58 -11.35
CA THR A 425 -10.58 -2.19 -10.91
C THR A 425 -9.16 -1.66 -11.14
N ALA A 426 -8.14 -2.39 -10.70
CA ALA A 426 -6.75 -2.01 -10.91
C ALA A 426 -6.41 -1.85 -12.41
N PHE A 427 -6.82 -2.83 -13.23
CA PHE A 427 -6.65 -2.76 -14.68
C PHE A 427 -7.30 -1.51 -15.28
N GLY A 428 -8.59 -1.27 -15.04
CA GLY A 428 -9.32 -0.14 -15.62
C GLY A 428 -8.80 1.23 -15.15
N LEU A 429 -8.31 1.33 -13.90
CA LEU A 429 -7.64 2.54 -13.39
C LEU A 429 -6.27 2.77 -14.04
N ILE A 430 -5.45 1.72 -14.19
CA ILE A 430 -4.14 1.79 -14.84
C ILE A 430 -4.30 2.18 -16.32
N THR A 431 -5.15 1.46 -17.06
CA THR A 431 -5.36 1.71 -18.50
C THR A 431 -6.10 3.03 -18.73
N GLY A 432 -7.12 3.33 -17.94
CA GLY A 432 -7.85 4.61 -18.02
C GLY A 432 -6.91 5.79 -17.72
N GLY A 433 -6.06 5.68 -16.70
CA GLY A 433 -5.03 6.67 -16.39
C GLY A 433 -4.04 6.89 -17.55
N ILE A 434 -3.51 5.82 -18.13
CA ILE A 434 -2.57 5.91 -19.28
C ILE A 434 -3.24 6.54 -20.51
N VAL A 435 -4.47 6.13 -20.87
CA VAL A 435 -5.21 6.70 -22.01
C VAL A 435 -5.56 8.18 -21.76
N PHE A 436 -5.87 8.55 -20.52
CA PHE A 436 -6.10 9.95 -20.14
C PHE A 436 -4.83 10.80 -20.21
N MET A 437 -3.66 10.27 -19.82
CA MET A 437 -2.38 10.96 -20.08
C MET A 437 -2.14 11.15 -21.59
N ALA A 438 -2.48 10.14 -22.41
CA ALA A 438 -2.35 10.22 -23.86
C ALA A 438 -3.38 11.14 -24.54
N SER A 439 -4.44 11.60 -23.86
CA SER A 439 -5.48 12.46 -24.45
C SER A 439 -5.20 13.97 -24.39
N SER A 440 -3.94 14.35 -24.10
CA SER A 440 -3.51 15.76 -24.13
C SER A 440 -3.58 16.36 -25.55
N SER A 441 -3.87 17.66 -25.63
CA SER A 441 -4.08 18.42 -26.88
C SER A 441 -3.01 18.13 -27.96
N ASP A 442 -1.72 18.37 -27.67
CA ASP A 442 -0.60 18.06 -28.58
C ASP A 442 -0.59 16.62 -29.10
N THR A 443 -0.93 15.66 -28.22
CA THR A 443 -0.90 14.23 -28.57
C THR A 443 -2.06 13.90 -29.50
N VAL A 444 -3.26 14.43 -29.24
CA VAL A 444 -4.42 14.26 -30.11
C VAL A 444 -4.22 14.97 -31.44
N GLN A 445 -3.70 16.20 -31.45
CA GLN A 445 -3.38 16.92 -32.69
C GLN A 445 -2.34 16.17 -33.53
N SER A 446 -1.38 15.51 -32.89
CA SER A 446 -0.43 14.63 -33.57
C SER A 446 -1.11 13.39 -34.16
N MET A 447 -2.04 12.77 -33.43
CA MET A 447 -2.83 11.62 -33.93
C MET A 447 -3.69 12.01 -35.14
N ASP A 448 -4.38 13.15 -35.07
CA ASP A 448 -5.18 13.74 -36.16
C ASP A 448 -4.29 14.05 -37.38
N TYR A 449 -3.11 14.64 -37.18
CA TYR A 449 -2.15 14.92 -38.26
C TYR A 449 -1.66 13.66 -38.97
N TYR A 450 -1.41 12.58 -38.24
CA TYR A 450 -0.99 11.28 -38.80
C TYR A 450 -2.16 10.38 -39.24
N ASN A 451 -3.42 10.83 -39.13
CA ASN A 451 -4.64 10.09 -39.49
C ASN A 451 -4.74 8.71 -38.80
N LEU A 452 -4.39 8.65 -37.51
CA LEU A 452 -4.40 7.40 -36.71
C LEU A 452 -5.81 6.91 -36.34
N ASP A 453 -6.84 7.68 -36.72
CA ASP A 453 -8.29 7.45 -36.66
C ASP A 453 -8.68 6.04 -37.11
N SER A 454 -7.96 5.51 -38.11
CA SER A 454 -8.21 4.21 -38.75
C SER A 454 -8.01 3.00 -37.84
N ILE A 455 -7.39 3.15 -36.66
CA ILE A 455 -7.22 2.08 -35.68
C ILE A 455 -8.54 1.78 -34.91
N HIS A 456 -9.49 2.73 -34.89
CA HIS A 456 -10.75 2.61 -34.16
C HIS A 456 -11.98 2.39 -35.07
N SER A 457 -11.77 2.20 -36.39
CA SER A 457 -12.84 2.04 -37.38
C SER A 457 -13.10 0.59 -37.82
N VAL A 458 -13.09 -0.37 -36.87
CA VAL A 458 -13.39 -1.81 -37.09
C VAL A 458 -14.37 -2.31 -36.04
#